data_AF-A0A5P1EDG2-F1
#
_entry.id   AF-A0A5P1EDG2-F1
#
_cell.length_a   1.000
_cell.length_b   1.000
_cell.length_c   1.000
_cell.angle_alpha   90.00
_cell.angle_beta   90.00
_cell.angle_gamma   90.00
#
_symmetry.space_group_name_H-M   'P 1'
#
loop_
_entity.id
_entity.type
_entity.pdbx_description
1 polymer ?
#
loop_
_entity_poly.entity_id
_entity_poly.type
_entity_poly.pdbx_seq_one_letter_code
_entity_poly.pdbx_strand_id
1 'polypeptide(L)'
;MASKAAATAATTAAKAVARGACETYEYPWREKLQKFKGELAKGVWGYWHLGAWKPLALSARKRARLRKEVLLAGEDWPYDPPKGEMRTKRKGHKVDRVAAEKRANTVELMKKMPEMLLDYKIVIPAFAYFLLLSLLLETQVGEENESRGGKRLNQGLQRMAFVVICFILC
;
A
#
# COMPACT_ATOMS: atom_id res chain seq x y z
N MET A 1 -27.75 -50.18 18.87
CA MET A 1 -27.16 -49.17 17.95
C MET A 1 -26.50 -49.76 16.71
N ALA A 2 -25.88 -50.96 16.75
CA ALA A 2 -25.24 -51.59 15.59
C ALA A 2 -26.20 -52.00 14.45
N SER A 3 -27.43 -52.43 14.78
CA SER A 3 -28.42 -52.89 13.79
C SER A 3 -28.96 -51.78 12.86
N LYS A 4 -29.09 -50.55 13.38
CA LYS A 4 -29.57 -49.41 12.60
C LYS A 4 -28.53 -48.92 11.59
N ALA A 5 -27.24 -49.03 11.92
CA ALA A 5 -26.13 -48.71 11.02
C ALA A 5 -25.98 -49.76 9.89
N ALA A 6 -26.22 -51.03 10.18
CA ALA A 6 -26.24 -52.08 9.16
C ALA A 6 -27.43 -51.91 8.18
N ALA A 7 -28.60 -51.53 8.69
CA ALA A 7 -29.78 -51.27 7.87
C ALA A 7 -29.61 -50.06 6.93
N THR A 8 -28.95 -48.98 7.39
CA THR A 8 -28.64 -47.82 6.54
C THR A 8 -27.56 -48.13 5.51
N ALA A 9 -26.57 -48.96 5.84
CA ALA A 9 -25.56 -49.42 4.89
C ALA A 9 -26.15 -50.33 3.79
N ALA A 10 -27.09 -51.20 4.15
CA ALA A 10 -27.78 -52.07 3.20
C ALA A 10 -28.68 -51.27 2.23
N THR A 11 -29.38 -50.25 2.73
CA THR A 11 -30.22 -49.38 1.88
C THR A 11 -29.40 -48.46 0.98
N THR A 12 -28.23 -47.97 1.42
CA THR A 12 -27.34 -47.20 0.55
C THR A 12 -26.69 -48.06 -0.51
N ALA A 13 -26.30 -49.31 -0.19
CA ALA A 13 -25.77 -50.26 -1.15
C ALA A 13 -26.81 -50.65 -2.21
N ALA A 14 -28.04 -50.99 -1.80
CA ALA A 14 -29.13 -51.31 -2.73
C ALA A 14 -29.45 -50.14 -3.67
N LYS A 15 -29.41 -48.90 -3.15
CA LYS A 15 -29.62 -47.68 -3.94
C LYS A 15 -28.47 -47.38 -4.91
N ALA A 16 -27.25 -47.82 -4.61
CA ALA A 16 -26.11 -47.71 -5.50
C ALA A 16 -26.19 -48.72 -6.65
N VAL A 17 -26.58 -49.96 -6.35
CA VAL A 17 -26.78 -51.02 -7.36
C VAL A 17 -27.96 -50.69 -8.29
N ALA A 18 -29.07 -50.19 -7.74
CA ALA A 18 -30.21 -49.74 -8.55
C ALA A 18 -29.87 -48.55 -9.46
N ARG A 19 -28.91 -47.71 -9.07
CA ARG A 19 -28.39 -46.63 -9.94
C ARG A 19 -27.47 -47.15 -11.05
N GLY A 20 -26.66 -48.17 -10.78
CA GLY A 20 -25.79 -48.78 -11.79
C GLY A 20 -26.53 -49.64 -12.81
N ALA A 21 -27.69 -50.20 -12.44
CA ALA A 21 -28.51 -51.03 -13.34
C ALA A 21 -29.40 -50.22 -14.31
N CYS A 22 -29.62 -48.92 -14.02
CA CYS A 22 -30.39 -47.99 -14.84
C CYS A 22 -29.44 -46.96 -15.50
N GLU A 23 -28.37 -47.45 -16.12
CA GLU A 23 -27.41 -46.61 -16.85
C GLU A 23 -27.57 -46.90 -18.35
N THR A 24 -28.80 -46.79 -18.84
CA THR A 24 -29.05 -46.44 -20.23
C THR A 24 -28.42 -45.08 -20.49
N TYR A 25 -27.91 -44.85 -21.71
CA TYR A 25 -27.20 -43.68 -22.22
C TYR A 25 -27.96 -42.34 -22.06
N GLU A 26 -28.29 -41.97 -20.84
CA GLU A 26 -29.18 -40.86 -20.52
C GLU A 26 -28.33 -39.80 -19.89
N TYR A 27 -27.86 -38.88 -20.73
CA TYR A 27 -27.00 -37.74 -20.39
C TYR A 27 -27.32 -37.17 -19.00
N PRO A 28 -26.58 -37.57 -17.95
CA PRO A 28 -26.97 -37.25 -16.57
C PRO A 28 -26.93 -35.75 -16.29
N TRP A 29 -26.27 -34.99 -17.17
CA TRP A 29 -26.19 -33.54 -17.12
C TRP A 29 -27.48 -32.86 -17.56
N ARG A 30 -28.33 -33.45 -18.42
CA ARG A 30 -29.60 -32.83 -18.86
C ARG A 30 -30.57 -32.64 -17.70
N GLU A 31 -30.75 -33.67 -16.88
CA GLU A 31 -31.58 -33.59 -15.66
C GLU A 31 -31.02 -32.59 -14.65
N LYS A 32 -29.71 -32.62 -14.43
CA LYS A 32 -29.03 -31.66 -13.55
C LYS A 32 -29.19 -30.23 -14.08
N LEU A 33 -29.12 -30.03 -15.40
CA LEU A 33 -29.28 -28.72 -16.04
C LEU A 33 -30.70 -28.19 -15.83
N GLN A 34 -31.73 -29.03 -16.03
CA GLN A 34 -33.12 -28.64 -15.78
C GLN A 34 -33.35 -28.29 -14.30
N LYS A 35 -32.83 -29.11 -13.38
CA LYS A 35 -32.93 -28.85 -11.93
C LYS A 35 -32.35 -27.51 -11.53
N PHE A 36 -31.22 -27.11 -12.14
CA PHE A 36 -30.49 -25.92 -11.76
C PHE A 36 -30.67 -24.73 -12.70
N LYS A 37 -31.53 -24.83 -13.71
CA LYS A 37 -31.77 -23.78 -14.72
C LYS A 37 -32.09 -22.43 -14.09
N GLY A 38 -32.94 -22.42 -13.07
CA GLY A 38 -33.31 -21.21 -12.32
C GLY A 38 -32.18 -20.61 -11.50
N GLU A 39 -31.24 -21.42 -11.01
CA GLU A 39 -30.05 -20.95 -10.29
C GLU A 39 -28.95 -20.49 -11.27
N LEU A 40 -28.83 -21.15 -12.42
CA LEU A 40 -27.91 -20.77 -13.49
C LEU A 40 -28.25 -19.39 -14.07
N ALA A 41 -29.54 -19.06 -14.20
CA ALA A 41 -30.00 -17.76 -14.66
C ALA A 41 -29.66 -16.59 -13.70
N LYS A 42 -29.48 -16.85 -12.41
CA LYS A 42 -29.15 -15.81 -11.40
C LYS A 42 -27.69 -15.32 -11.48
N GLY A 43 -26.87 -15.95 -12.33
CA GLY A 43 -25.47 -15.57 -12.56
C GLY A 43 -24.45 -16.44 -11.81
N VAL A 44 -23.17 -16.04 -11.88
CA VAL A 44 -22.05 -16.91 -11.45
C VAL A 44 -21.73 -16.83 -9.96
N TRP A 45 -21.81 -15.65 -9.35
CA TRP A 45 -21.26 -15.39 -8.01
C TRP A 45 -22.30 -15.22 -6.90
N GLY A 46 -23.57 -15.12 -7.27
CA GLY A 46 -24.66 -14.81 -6.36
C GLY A 46 -25.56 -13.75 -6.99
N TYR A 47 -26.58 -13.38 -6.24
CA TYR A 47 -27.49 -12.31 -6.65
C TYR A 47 -27.73 -11.35 -5.49
N TRP A 48 -27.94 -10.09 -5.85
CA TRP A 48 -28.36 -9.06 -4.91
C TRP A 48 -29.86 -9.20 -4.65
N HIS A 49 -30.24 -9.32 -3.38
CA HIS A 49 -31.65 -9.41 -3.01
C HIS A 49 -31.89 -8.79 -1.63
N LEU A 50 -32.80 -7.81 -1.57
CA LEU A 50 -33.25 -7.15 -0.33
C LEU A 50 -32.10 -6.70 0.57
N GLY A 51 -31.15 -5.90 0.07
CA GLY A 51 -30.08 -5.37 0.92
C GLY A 51 -28.88 -6.32 1.12
N ALA A 52 -28.98 -7.58 0.71
CA ALA A 52 -27.97 -8.59 1.01
C ALA A 52 -27.51 -9.35 -0.24
N TRP A 53 -26.22 -9.71 -0.24
CA TRP A 53 -25.68 -10.67 -1.20
C TRP A 53 -26.11 -12.09 -0.81
N LYS A 54 -26.84 -12.78 -1.69
CA LYS A 54 -27.24 -14.17 -1.49
C LYS A 54 -26.36 -15.11 -2.32
N PRO A 55 -25.72 -16.13 -1.70
CA PRO A 55 -25.00 -17.14 -2.46
C PRO A 55 -25.98 -18.02 -3.25
N LEU A 56 -25.49 -18.60 -4.33
CA LEU A 56 -26.25 -19.58 -5.13
C LEU A 56 -26.39 -20.91 -4.37
N ALA A 57 -27.46 -21.64 -4.66
CA ALA A 57 -27.61 -23.01 -4.15
C ALA A 57 -26.60 -24.00 -4.79
N LEU A 58 -26.08 -23.64 -5.97
CA LEU A 58 -25.02 -24.37 -6.66
C LEU A 58 -23.63 -23.87 -6.28
N SER A 59 -22.77 -24.79 -5.86
CA SER A 59 -21.35 -24.48 -5.70
C SER A 59 -20.65 -24.33 -7.05
N ALA A 60 -19.65 -23.44 -7.11
CA ALA A 60 -18.86 -23.20 -8.32
C ALA A 60 -18.24 -24.49 -8.88
N ARG A 61 -17.79 -25.42 -8.01
CA ARG A 61 -17.25 -26.73 -8.40
C ARG A 61 -18.29 -27.59 -9.12
N LYS A 62 -19.53 -27.65 -8.61
CA LYS A 62 -20.62 -28.41 -9.24
C LYS A 62 -21.00 -27.79 -10.59
N ARG A 63 -21.06 -26.46 -10.67
CA ARG A 63 -21.28 -25.73 -11.92
C ARG A 63 -20.19 -26.03 -12.97
N ALA A 64 -18.91 -25.98 -12.60
CA ALA A 64 -17.82 -26.28 -13.52
C ALA A 64 -17.84 -27.74 -14.01
N ARG A 65 -18.24 -28.69 -13.15
CA ARG A 65 -18.45 -30.08 -13.55
C ARG A 65 -19.58 -30.21 -14.59
N LEU A 66 -20.71 -29.53 -14.37
CA LEU A 66 -21.81 -29.48 -15.35
C LEU A 66 -21.36 -28.86 -16.66
N ARG A 67 -20.70 -27.70 -16.60
CA ARG A 67 -20.15 -27.03 -17.79
C ARG A 67 -19.21 -27.95 -18.57
N LYS A 68 -18.35 -28.70 -17.89
CA LYS A 68 -17.48 -29.70 -18.53
C LYS A 68 -18.29 -30.81 -19.22
N GLU A 69 -19.29 -31.38 -18.54
CA GLU A 69 -20.16 -32.43 -19.10
C GLU A 69 -20.91 -31.94 -20.36
N VAL A 70 -21.43 -30.70 -20.35
CA VAL A 70 -22.14 -30.08 -21.49
C VAL A 70 -21.20 -29.78 -22.67
N LEU A 71 -20.05 -29.14 -22.41
CA LEU A 71 -19.09 -28.81 -23.45
C LEU A 71 -18.46 -30.07 -24.09
N LEU A 72 -18.27 -31.14 -23.32
CA LEU A 72 -17.80 -32.42 -23.85
C LEU A 72 -18.83 -33.09 -24.77
N ALA A 73 -20.13 -32.85 -24.53
CA ALA A 73 -21.20 -33.31 -25.41
C ALA A 73 -21.34 -32.43 -26.68
N GLY A 74 -20.56 -31.36 -26.81
CA GLY A 74 -20.59 -30.45 -27.94
C GLY A 74 -21.72 -29.41 -27.90
N GLU A 75 -22.46 -29.29 -26.79
CA GLU A 75 -23.46 -28.25 -26.61
C GLU A 75 -22.86 -26.95 -26.07
N ASP A 76 -23.50 -25.82 -26.38
CA ASP A 76 -23.05 -24.49 -25.97
C ASP A 76 -23.48 -24.15 -24.53
N TRP A 77 -22.70 -23.28 -23.86
CA TRP A 77 -22.92 -22.88 -22.46
C TRP A 77 -23.23 -21.37 -22.35
N PRO A 78 -24.52 -20.97 -22.37
CA PRO A 78 -24.92 -19.56 -22.44
C PRO A 78 -24.98 -18.83 -21.08
N TYR A 79 -24.80 -19.53 -19.96
CA TYR A 79 -25.08 -18.98 -18.61
C TYR A 79 -23.93 -18.14 -18.02
N ASP A 80 -22.70 -18.30 -18.51
CA ASP A 80 -21.54 -17.63 -17.94
C ASP A 80 -21.14 -16.43 -18.81
N PRO A 81 -20.88 -15.24 -18.22
CA PRO A 81 -20.40 -14.10 -18.97
C PRO A 81 -19.02 -14.40 -19.59
N PRO A 82 -18.71 -13.81 -20.76
CA PRO A 82 -17.40 -13.96 -21.37
C PRO A 82 -16.31 -13.37 -20.47
N LYS A 83 -15.11 -13.96 -20.57
CA LYS A 83 -13.95 -13.48 -19.79
C LYS A 83 -13.54 -12.09 -20.30
N GLY A 84 -13.46 -11.13 -19.38
CA GLY A 84 -12.99 -9.78 -19.70
C GLY A 84 -11.50 -9.75 -20.08
N GLU A 85 -11.13 -8.72 -20.85
CA GLU A 85 -9.75 -8.47 -21.24
C GLU A 85 -8.85 -8.14 -20.05
N MET A 86 -7.60 -8.60 -20.09
CA MET A 86 -6.63 -8.37 -19.01
C MET A 86 -5.99 -6.98 -19.12
N ARG A 87 -5.84 -6.28 -17.99
CA ARG A 87 -5.16 -4.97 -17.96
C ARG A 87 -3.65 -5.13 -18.08
N THR A 88 -3.12 -4.76 -19.25
CA THR A 88 -1.67 -4.73 -19.51
C THR A 88 -1.12 -3.32 -19.27
N LYS A 89 -0.97 -2.89 -18.01
CA LYS A 89 -0.26 -1.64 -17.66
C LYS A 89 0.75 -1.92 -16.55
N ARG A 90 2.03 -1.62 -16.79
CA ARG A 90 3.10 -1.71 -15.79
C ARG A 90 3.11 -0.46 -14.91
N LYS A 91 3.26 -0.62 -13.60
CA LYS A 91 3.26 0.48 -12.62
C LYS A 91 4.56 1.29 -12.63
N GLY A 92 5.69 0.64 -12.94
CA GLY A 92 7.03 1.19 -12.74
C GLY A 92 7.42 1.26 -11.25
N HIS A 93 8.72 1.26 -10.96
CA HIS A 93 9.22 1.47 -9.60
C HIS A 93 9.21 2.97 -9.25
N LYS A 94 8.98 3.30 -7.97
CA LYS A 94 8.89 4.70 -7.52
C LYS A 94 10.19 5.46 -7.79
N VAL A 95 11.33 4.82 -7.57
CA VAL A 95 12.65 5.44 -7.74
C VAL A 95 12.87 5.82 -9.20
N ASP A 96 12.53 4.94 -10.14
CA ASP A 96 12.75 5.18 -11.57
C ASP A 96 11.87 6.32 -12.09
N ARG A 97 10.62 6.40 -11.59
CA ARG A 97 9.68 7.47 -11.94
C ARG A 97 10.22 8.85 -11.54
N VAL A 98 10.86 8.95 -10.38
CA VAL A 98 11.34 10.21 -9.79
C VAL A 98 12.81 10.49 -10.16
N ALA A 99 13.51 9.53 -10.78
CA ALA A 99 14.93 9.66 -11.11
C ALA A 99 15.19 10.79 -12.11
N ALA A 100 14.33 10.99 -13.10
CA ALA A 100 14.46 12.08 -14.07
C ALA A 100 14.31 13.46 -13.39
N GLU A 101 13.29 13.61 -12.54
CA GLU A 101 13.03 14.83 -11.77
C GLU A 101 14.22 15.16 -10.84
N LYS A 102 14.74 14.14 -10.12
CA LYS A 102 15.90 14.33 -9.24
C LYS A 102 17.15 14.80 -10.00
N ARG A 103 17.43 14.22 -11.18
CA ARG A 103 18.58 14.64 -12.00
C ARG A 103 18.44 16.09 -12.47
N ALA A 104 17.24 16.51 -12.90
CA ALA A 104 16.97 17.90 -13.28
C ALA A 104 17.19 18.87 -12.10
N ASN A 105 16.64 18.53 -10.93
CA ASN A 105 16.80 19.33 -9.71
C ASN A 105 18.28 19.44 -9.28
N THR A 106 19.07 18.37 -9.43
CA THR A 106 20.50 18.42 -9.17
C THR A 106 21.21 19.41 -10.10
N VAL A 107 20.89 19.43 -11.40
CA VAL A 107 21.49 20.39 -12.35
C VAL A 107 21.11 21.83 -11.99
N GLU A 108 19.86 22.08 -11.63
CA GLU A 108 19.41 23.40 -11.19
C GLU A 108 20.10 23.86 -9.90
N LEU A 109 20.26 22.96 -8.94
CA LEU A 109 20.97 23.23 -7.69
C LEU A 109 22.44 23.56 -7.95
N MET A 110 23.10 22.84 -8.87
CA MET A 110 24.50 23.10 -9.21
C MET A 110 24.72 24.47 -9.87
N LYS A 111 23.74 24.99 -10.61
CA LYS A 111 23.80 26.36 -11.15
C LYS A 111 23.76 27.43 -10.05
N LYS A 112 23.04 27.18 -8.95
CA LYS A 112 22.90 28.09 -7.80
C LYS A 112 24.04 27.95 -6.78
N MET A 113 24.89 26.93 -6.93
CA MET A 113 26.02 26.67 -6.04
C MET A 113 26.97 27.86 -5.83
N PRO A 114 27.42 28.60 -6.86
CA PRO A 114 28.38 29.69 -6.64
C PRO A 114 27.80 30.84 -5.82
N GLU A 115 26.53 31.16 -6.00
CA GLU A 115 25.82 32.17 -5.22
C GLU A 115 25.71 31.74 -3.75
N MET A 116 25.26 30.51 -3.49
CA MET A 116 25.17 29.97 -2.13
C MET A 116 26.53 29.93 -1.40
N LEU A 117 27.63 29.71 -2.11
CA LEU A 117 28.98 29.73 -1.52
C LEU A 117 29.43 31.14 -1.13
N LEU A 118 29.05 32.15 -1.91
CA LEU A 118 29.33 33.55 -1.58
C LEU A 118 28.51 33.99 -0.36
N ASP A 119 27.22 33.63 -0.33
CA ASP A 119 26.35 33.89 0.80
C ASP A 119 26.91 33.27 2.09
N TYR A 120 27.35 32.00 2.02
CA TYR A 120 27.96 31.33 3.17
C TYR A 120 29.22 32.04 3.69
N LYS A 121 30.08 32.51 2.78
CA LYS A 121 31.31 33.22 3.13
C LYS A 121 31.05 34.59 3.78
N ILE A 122 29.96 35.27 3.42
CA ILE A 122 29.66 36.63 3.89
C ILE A 122 28.80 36.60 5.16
N VAL A 123 27.83 35.68 5.24
CA VAL A 123 26.86 35.64 6.32
C VAL A 123 27.46 35.16 7.65
N ILE A 124 28.41 34.21 7.63
CA ILE A 124 29.09 33.73 8.84
C ILE A 124 29.89 34.85 9.55
N PRO A 125 30.80 35.57 8.87
CA PRO A 125 31.53 36.65 9.54
C PRO A 125 30.58 37.78 9.94
N ALA A 126 29.59 38.16 9.12
CA ALA A 126 28.64 39.21 9.48
C ALA A 126 27.81 38.86 10.73
N PHE A 127 27.39 37.60 10.89
CA PHE A 127 26.69 37.13 12.08
C PHE A 127 27.60 37.07 13.31
N ALA A 128 28.86 36.63 13.13
CA ALA A 128 29.85 36.64 14.19
C ALA A 128 30.18 38.07 14.66
N TYR A 129 30.37 39.01 13.73
CA TYR A 129 30.59 40.43 14.03
C TYR A 129 29.37 41.06 14.70
N PHE A 130 28.15 40.72 14.27
CA PHE A 130 26.92 41.22 14.91
C PHE A 130 26.77 40.72 16.35
N LEU A 131 27.05 39.44 16.62
CA LEU A 131 27.08 38.88 17.98
C LEU A 131 28.18 39.51 18.84
N LEU A 132 29.36 39.74 18.26
CA LEU A 132 30.48 40.35 18.96
C LEU A 132 30.22 41.82 19.28
N LEU A 133 29.59 42.57 18.37
CA LEU A 133 29.17 43.95 18.58
C LEU A 133 28.07 44.06 19.63
N SER A 134 27.13 43.10 19.66
CA SER A 134 26.07 43.03 20.66
C SER A 134 26.63 42.78 22.06
N LEU A 135 27.59 41.84 22.19
CA LEU A 135 28.34 41.62 23.42
C LEU A 135 29.15 42.85 23.85
N LEU A 136 29.77 43.57 22.91
CA LEU A 136 30.52 44.79 23.22
C LEU A 136 29.60 45.92 23.73
N LEU A 137 28.41 46.08 23.13
CA LEU A 137 27.40 47.03 23.59
C LEU A 137 26.88 46.68 25.00
N GLU A 138 26.67 45.40 25.30
CA GLU A 138 26.31 44.96 26.65
C GLU A 138 27.41 45.25 27.69
N THR A 139 28.69 45.22 27.30
CA THR A 139 29.78 45.60 28.22
C THR A 139 29.85 47.11 28.51
N GLN A 140 29.52 47.99 27.56
CA GLN A 140 29.51 49.45 27.77
C GLN A 140 28.37 49.88 28.72
N VAL A 141 27.20 49.25 28.63
CA VAL A 141 26.08 49.47 29.57
C VAL A 141 26.42 48.97 30.99
N GLY A 142 27.34 48.01 31.11
CA GLY A 142 27.86 47.50 32.38
C GLY A 142 28.79 48.48 33.10
N GLU A 143 29.65 49.21 32.39
CA GLU A 143 30.60 50.17 33.00
C GLU A 143 29.92 51.40 33.61
N GLU A 144 28.82 51.91 33.03
CA GLU A 144 28.06 53.01 33.64
C GLU A 144 27.40 52.60 34.98
N ASN A 145 27.04 51.32 35.12
CA ASN A 145 26.44 50.77 36.33
C ASN A 145 27.49 50.31 37.38
N GLU A 146 28.74 50.07 37.00
CA GLU A 146 29.84 49.68 37.92
C GLU A 146 30.46 50.86 38.69
N SER A 147 29.96 52.09 38.47
CA SER A 147 30.15 53.20 39.43
C SER A 147 29.43 52.94 40.78
N ARG A 148 28.63 51.87 40.88
CA ARG A 148 28.03 51.33 42.12
C ARG A 148 28.45 49.88 42.41
N GLY A 149 29.77 49.61 42.38
CA GLY A 149 30.41 48.51 43.13
C GLY A 149 30.25 47.09 42.58
N GLY A 150 31.31 46.53 41.96
CA GLY A 150 31.26 45.13 41.50
C GLY A 150 32.54 44.52 40.89
N LYS A 151 33.74 44.83 41.40
CA LYS A 151 35.02 44.33 40.86
C LYS A 151 35.22 42.80 41.04
N ARG A 152 34.58 41.94 40.25
CA ARG A 152 35.00 40.52 40.15
C ARG A 152 34.53 39.73 38.91
N LEU A 153 33.63 40.23 38.06
CA LEU A 153 33.10 39.48 36.91
C LEU A 153 33.80 39.75 35.57
N ASN A 154 34.67 40.76 35.49
CA ASN A 154 35.17 41.30 34.22
C ASN A 154 36.27 40.45 33.54
N GLN A 155 37.00 39.58 34.27
CA GLN A 155 38.13 38.81 33.69
C GLN A 155 37.70 37.63 32.80
N GLY A 156 36.50 37.06 33.02
CA GLY A 156 35.99 35.94 32.24
C GLY A 156 35.49 36.35 30.85
N LEU A 157 34.77 37.48 30.79
CA LEU A 157 34.26 38.05 29.53
C LEU A 157 35.40 38.56 28.64
N GLN A 158 36.42 39.21 29.23
CA GLN A 158 37.60 39.67 28.47
C GLN A 158 38.38 38.51 27.84
N ARG A 159 38.50 37.37 28.52
CA ARG A 159 39.14 36.17 27.97
C ARG A 159 38.34 35.53 26.84
N MET A 160 37.01 35.48 26.96
CA MET A 160 36.13 34.99 25.89
C MET A 160 36.16 35.91 24.66
N ALA A 161 36.11 37.23 24.86
CA ALA A 161 36.23 38.21 23.77
C ALA A 161 37.58 38.06 23.04
N PHE A 162 38.68 37.83 23.75
CA PHE A 162 40.00 37.64 23.15
C PHE A 162 40.09 36.34 22.32
N VAL A 163 39.48 35.25 22.79
CA VAL A 163 39.44 33.97 22.05
C VAL A 163 38.60 34.09 20.78
N VAL A 164 37.45 34.77 20.85
CA VAL A 164 36.58 34.98 19.69
C VAL A 164 37.23 35.92 18.67
N ILE A 165 37.90 36.98 19.11
CA ILE A 165 38.65 37.90 18.22
C ILE A 165 39.81 37.17 17.52
N CYS A 166 40.56 36.32 18.25
CA CYS A 166 41.61 35.49 17.65
C CYS A 166 41.07 34.47 16.63
N PHE A 167 39.85 33.97 16.78
CA PHE A 167 39.24 33.02 15.85
C PHE A 167 38.68 33.69 14.57
N ILE A 168 38.50 35.02 14.58
CA ILE A 168 37.97 35.80 13.45
C ILE A 168 39.10 36.37 12.58
N LEU A 169 40.31 36.58 13.13
CA LEU A 169 41.48 37.15 12.43
C LEU A 169 42.41 36.12 11.78
N CYS A 170 42.16 34.82 11.95
CA CYS A 170 42.84 33.70 11.27
C CYS A 170 41.93 33.12 10.18
#